data_AF-A0AAU5IPB5-F1
#
_entry.id   AF-A0AAU5IPB5-F1
#
_cell.length_a   1.000
_cell.length_b   1.000
_cell.length_c   1.000
_cell.angle_alpha   90.00
_cell.angle_beta   90.00
_cell.angle_gamma   90.00
#
_symmetry.space_group_name_H-M   'P 1'
#
loop_
_entity.id
_entity.type
_entity.pdbx_description
1 polymer ?
#
loop_
_entity_poly.entity_id
_entity_poly.type
_entity_poly.pdbx_seq_one_letter_code
_entity_poly.pdbx_strand_id
1 'polypeptide(L)'
;MGSEELRYLLGGPHEAGEEVVYLLRAHDVDEFRTPGRGRSKCKIGTTSDLGTRLPKIYNGSSDPLELMATYPGGEELERALHVWFDLFRKHLEWFYFFDVEPKPLVDRAVEVIREHGLEWKSVPQRKKEIAQAVRSTRKAGQHLGSLGSEIRRIQDLGQRVRAEAERVLTWDFVPRTEEDEALADRARQEHVHLLHLLSDHLGRLLEDMKSSITSAARTGVLPMTDAKAASELDSETVEQIMHKPKAPNRGPWKLIEQWQAPLNNSNALRP
;
A
#
# COMPACT_ATOMS: atom_id res chain seq x y z
N MET A 1 27.03 -28.23 -18.98
CA MET A 1 25.61 -28.49 -19.29
C MET A 1 25.48 -28.84 -20.75
N GLY A 2 24.95 -30.03 -21.06
CA GLY A 2 24.61 -30.42 -22.43
C GLY A 2 23.34 -29.73 -22.91
N SER A 3 23.15 -29.58 -24.22
CA SER A 3 21.97 -28.95 -24.81
C SER A 3 20.64 -29.61 -24.43
N GLU A 4 20.66 -30.88 -24.01
CA GLU A 4 19.48 -31.61 -23.53
C GLU A 4 19.05 -31.23 -22.10
N GLU A 5 19.98 -30.94 -21.18
CA GLU A 5 19.62 -30.50 -19.81
C GLU A 5 18.94 -29.13 -19.83
N LEU A 6 19.38 -28.23 -20.72
CA LEU A 6 18.74 -26.95 -20.94
C LEU A 6 17.30 -27.12 -21.45
N ARG A 7 17.04 -28.09 -22.34
CA ARG A 7 15.67 -28.34 -22.83
C ARG A 7 14.71 -28.78 -21.73
N TYR A 8 15.19 -29.56 -20.77
CA TYR A 8 14.35 -30.06 -19.67
C TYR A 8 14.04 -28.96 -18.64
N LEU A 9 15.01 -28.07 -18.37
CA LEU A 9 14.84 -26.94 -17.46
C LEU A 9 13.93 -25.83 -18.03
N LEU A 10 13.75 -25.76 -19.35
CA LEU A 10 12.99 -24.72 -20.03
C LEU A 10 11.48 -25.00 -20.19
N GLY A 11 10.93 -26.04 -19.56
CA GLY A 11 9.47 -26.20 -19.44
C GLY A 11 8.76 -26.89 -20.61
N GLY A 12 9.48 -27.66 -21.43
CA GLY A 12 8.91 -28.43 -22.54
C GLY A 12 9.34 -27.91 -23.91
N PRO A 13 9.07 -28.66 -25.00
CA PRO A 13 9.46 -28.25 -26.34
C PRO A 13 8.59 -27.06 -26.77
N HIS A 14 9.14 -25.84 -26.70
CA HIS A 14 8.65 -24.75 -27.54
C HIS A 14 8.80 -25.17 -28.99
N GLU A 15 7.74 -25.01 -29.79
CA GLU A 15 7.83 -25.28 -31.22
C GLU A 15 8.91 -24.37 -31.82
N ALA A 16 9.80 -24.96 -32.63
CA ALA A 16 10.89 -24.21 -33.24
C ALA A 16 10.33 -23.02 -34.02
N GLY A 17 10.64 -21.80 -33.58
CA GLY A 17 10.16 -20.55 -34.18
C GLY A 17 9.15 -19.77 -33.35
N GLU A 18 8.65 -20.30 -32.22
CA GLU A 18 7.81 -19.52 -31.30
C GLU A 18 8.65 -18.44 -30.59
N GLU A 19 8.22 -17.18 -30.71
CA GLU A 19 8.85 -16.09 -29.96
C GLU A 19 8.44 -16.14 -28.48
N VAL A 20 9.43 -16.00 -27.61
CA VAL A 20 9.25 -15.96 -26.16
C VAL A 20 9.89 -14.74 -25.54
N VAL A 21 9.21 -14.14 -24.57
CA VAL A 21 9.78 -13.15 -23.67
C VAL A 21 10.43 -13.88 -22.49
N TYR A 22 11.70 -13.60 -22.22
CA TYR A 22 12.43 -14.13 -21.08
C TYR A 22 12.64 -13.08 -19.99
N LEU A 23 12.73 -13.56 -18.76
CA LEU A 23 13.13 -12.81 -17.57
C LEU A 23 14.43 -13.40 -17.01
N LEU A 24 15.51 -12.62 -17.06
CA LEU A 24 16.81 -13.00 -16.49
C LEU A 24 17.07 -12.18 -15.23
N ARG A 25 17.51 -12.80 -14.15
CA ARG A 25 18.06 -12.16 -12.96
C ARG A 25 19.57 -12.12 -13.04
N ALA A 26 20.17 -10.98 -12.73
CA ALA A 26 21.59 -10.90 -12.47
C ALA A 26 21.84 -11.10 -10.98
N HIS A 27 22.72 -12.03 -10.63
CA HIS A 27 23.23 -12.19 -9.28
C HIS A 27 24.41 -11.26 -9.07
N ASP A 28 24.37 -10.49 -7.99
CA ASP A 28 25.54 -9.74 -7.57
C ASP A 28 26.58 -10.74 -7.03
N VAL A 29 27.81 -10.70 -7.55
CA VAL A 29 28.91 -11.55 -7.04
C VAL A 29 29.20 -11.27 -5.56
N ASP A 30 28.85 -10.07 -5.07
CA ASP A 30 28.94 -9.71 -3.65
C ASP A 30 27.67 -10.03 -2.84
N GLU A 31 26.67 -10.72 -3.41
CA GLU A 31 25.44 -11.10 -2.70
C GLU A 31 25.73 -11.99 -1.47
N PHE A 32 26.85 -12.72 -1.48
CA PHE A 32 27.34 -13.48 -0.33
C PHE A 32 27.94 -12.63 0.79
N ARG A 33 28.40 -11.41 0.47
CA ARG A 33 29.01 -10.48 1.45
C ARG A 33 28.00 -9.53 2.07
N THR A 34 26.95 -9.17 1.32
CA THR A 34 25.92 -8.24 1.79
C THR A 34 24.53 -8.75 1.42
N PRO A 35 23.92 -9.64 2.23
CA PRO A 35 22.59 -10.17 1.94
C PRO A 35 21.59 -9.02 1.81
N GLY A 36 20.95 -8.93 0.63
CA GLY A 36 19.90 -7.94 0.34
C GLY A 36 20.22 -6.95 -0.79
N ARG A 37 21.48 -6.63 -1.10
CA ARG A 37 21.79 -5.56 -2.08
C ARG A 37 21.68 -5.95 -3.56
N GLY A 38 21.69 -7.24 -3.89
CA GLY A 38 21.76 -7.74 -5.27
C GLY A 38 20.47 -8.33 -5.85
N ARG A 39 19.35 -8.33 -5.12
CA ARG A 39 18.25 -9.29 -5.37
C ARG A 39 17.29 -9.02 -6.53
N SER A 40 17.54 -8.01 -7.34
CA SER A 40 16.43 -7.45 -8.13
C SER A 40 16.82 -6.76 -9.43
N LYS A 41 18.08 -6.89 -9.86
CA LYS A 41 18.48 -6.47 -11.19
C LYS A 41 18.05 -7.54 -12.19
N CYS A 42 17.09 -7.21 -13.04
CA CYS A 42 16.58 -8.14 -14.04
C CYS A 42 16.61 -7.56 -15.44
N LYS A 43 16.69 -8.45 -16.42
CA LYS A 43 16.56 -8.16 -17.84
C LYS A 43 15.29 -8.79 -18.38
N ILE A 44 14.51 -8.00 -19.12
CA ILE A 44 13.35 -8.47 -19.87
C ILE A 44 13.68 -8.32 -21.35
N GLY A 45 13.60 -9.40 -22.13
CA GLY A 45 13.83 -9.36 -23.57
C GLY A 45 13.10 -10.48 -24.31
N THR A 46 13.05 -10.39 -25.65
CA THR A 46 12.44 -11.44 -26.49
C THR A 46 13.48 -12.25 -27.29
N THR A 47 13.14 -13.48 -27.67
CA THR A 47 13.89 -14.30 -28.63
C THR A 47 13.04 -15.42 -29.22
N SER A 48 13.36 -15.87 -30.44
CA SER A 48 12.84 -17.11 -31.03
C SER A 48 13.73 -18.33 -30.79
N ASP A 49 14.94 -18.14 -30.23
CA ASP A 49 15.90 -19.22 -29.93
C ASP A 49 16.69 -18.91 -28.66
N LEU A 50 16.18 -19.40 -27.53
CA LEU A 50 16.84 -19.29 -26.22
C LEU A 50 18.20 -19.98 -26.19
N GLY A 51 18.36 -21.10 -26.91
CA GLY A 51 19.59 -21.88 -26.93
C GLY A 51 20.76 -21.10 -27.52
N THR A 52 20.50 -20.29 -28.55
CA THR A 52 21.51 -19.40 -29.13
C THR A 52 21.60 -18.06 -28.40
N ARG A 53 20.48 -17.54 -27.86
CA ARG A 53 20.43 -16.21 -27.23
C ARG A 53 21.09 -16.18 -25.85
N LEU A 54 20.79 -17.14 -24.98
CA LEU A 54 21.29 -17.13 -23.61
C LEU A 54 22.82 -17.15 -23.52
N PRO A 55 23.56 -18.03 -24.24
CA PRO A 55 25.03 -18.00 -24.20
C PRO A 55 25.64 -16.67 -24.60
N LYS A 56 25.03 -15.97 -25.58
CA LYS A 56 25.49 -14.63 -26.00
C LYS A 56 25.32 -13.59 -24.89
N ILE A 57 24.19 -13.64 -24.17
CA ILE A 57 23.95 -12.73 -23.05
C ILE A 57 24.89 -13.07 -21.89
N TYR A 58 25.06 -14.36 -21.58
CA TYR A 58 25.97 -14.84 -20.55
C TYR A 58 27.41 -14.40 -20.79
N ASN A 59 27.91 -14.57 -22.01
CA ASN A 59 29.27 -14.16 -22.38
C ASN A 59 29.48 -12.64 -22.32
N GLY A 60 28.41 -11.85 -22.45
CA GLY A 60 28.46 -10.40 -22.40
C GLY A 60 28.19 -9.78 -21.03
N SER A 61 27.89 -10.59 -20.01
CA SER A 61 27.58 -10.11 -18.66
C SER A 61 28.71 -10.42 -17.69
N SER A 62 29.07 -9.44 -16.84
CA SER A 62 29.97 -9.65 -15.71
C SER A 62 29.32 -10.43 -14.57
N ASP A 63 27.99 -10.39 -14.50
CA ASP A 63 27.20 -10.89 -13.40
C ASP A 63 26.67 -12.30 -13.78
N PRO A 64 26.71 -13.31 -12.89
CA PRO A 64 26.03 -14.57 -13.14
C PRO A 64 24.54 -14.33 -13.39
N LEU A 65 23.96 -14.93 -14.44
CA LEU A 65 22.53 -14.77 -14.74
C LEU A 65 21.72 -16.04 -14.47
N GLU A 66 20.51 -15.86 -13.95
CA GLU A 66 19.53 -16.92 -13.76
C GLU A 66 18.32 -16.63 -14.65
N LEU A 67 17.92 -17.63 -15.45
CA LEU A 67 16.65 -17.55 -16.17
C LEU A 67 15.50 -17.86 -15.20
N MET A 68 14.75 -16.83 -14.84
CA MET A 68 13.67 -16.93 -13.88
C MET A 68 12.36 -17.43 -14.50
N ALA A 69 12.08 -17.01 -15.74
CA ALA A 69 10.82 -17.29 -16.42
C ALA A 69 10.92 -17.07 -17.93
N THR A 70 10.05 -17.75 -18.66
CA THR A 70 9.73 -17.52 -20.08
C THR A 70 8.22 -17.36 -20.23
N TYR A 71 7.81 -16.53 -21.17
CA TYR A 71 6.41 -16.25 -21.47
C TYR A 71 6.21 -16.33 -22.98
N PRO A 72 5.25 -17.12 -23.48
CA PRO A 72 4.85 -17.08 -24.88
C PRO A 72 4.47 -15.65 -25.29
N GLY A 73 5.08 -15.14 -26.36
CA GLY A 73 4.86 -13.79 -26.84
C GLY A 73 6.12 -13.19 -27.45
N GLY A 74 5.93 -12.31 -28.43
CA GLY A 74 7.00 -11.65 -29.16
C GLY A 74 7.34 -10.25 -28.66
N GLU A 75 7.85 -9.45 -29.58
CA GLU A 75 8.25 -8.06 -29.36
C GLU A 75 7.15 -7.20 -28.72
N GLU A 76 5.88 -7.45 -29.06
CA GLU A 76 4.77 -6.66 -28.51
C GLU A 76 4.60 -6.87 -27.00
N LEU A 77 4.74 -8.10 -26.50
CA LEU A 77 4.68 -8.41 -25.07
C LEU A 77 5.90 -7.84 -24.33
N GLU A 78 7.09 -7.92 -24.93
CA GLU A 78 8.28 -7.30 -24.37
C GLU A 78 8.09 -5.80 -24.21
N ARG A 79 7.66 -5.12 -25.28
CA ARG A 79 7.42 -3.67 -25.30
C ARG A 79 6.38 -3.27 -24.26
N ALA A 80 5.31 -4.06 -24.15
CA ALA A 80 4.27 -3.91 -23.15
C ALA A 80 4.82 -3.97 -21.72
N LEU A 81 5.64 -4.97 -21.41
CA LEU A 81 6.29 -5.11 -20.11
C LEU A 81 7.30 -3.98 -19.83
N HIS A 82 8.04 -3.53 -20.85
CA HIS A 82 8.96 -2.40 -20.70
C HIS A 82 8.22 -1.12 -20.34
N VAL A 83 7.05 -0.86 -20.94
CA VAL A 83 6.23 0.29 -20.55
C VAL A 83 5.62 0.09 -19.16
N TRP A 84 5.16 -1.11 -18.84
CA TRP A 84 4.59 -1.42 -17.52
C TRP A 84 5.60 -1.17 -16.39
N PHE A 85 6.85 -1.53 -16.61
CA PHE A 85 7.93 -1.40 -15.62
C PHE A 85 8.87 -0.21 -15.89
N ASP A 86 8.45 0.80 -16.64
CA ASP A 86 9.30 1.95 -17.02
C ASP A 86 9.89 2.68 -15.81
N LEU A 87 9.14 2.76 -14.70
CA LEU A 87 9.61 3.36 -13.44
C LEU A 87 10.76 2.58 -12.78
N PHE A 88 10.88 1.28 -13.07
CA PHE A 88 11.95 0.41 -12.56
C PHE A 88 13.12 0.31 -13.54
N ARG A 89 12.98 0.85 -14.74
CA ARG A 89 13.99 0.79 -15.80
C ARG A 89 15.20 1.62 -15.40
N LYS A 90 16.38 0.99 -15.38
CA LYS A 90 17.66 1.68 -15.12
C LYS A 90 18.36 2.01 -16.42
N HIS A 91 18.66 1.00 -17.23
CA HIS A 91 19.37 1.16 -18.50
C HIS A 91 18.90 0.13 -19.52
N LEU A 92 18.44 0.61 -20.69
CA LEU A 92 18.05 -0.26 -21.80
C LEU A 92 17.05 -1.34 -21.35
N GLU A 93 17.40 -2.61 -21.43
CA GLU A 93 16.52 -3.73 -21.08
C GLU A 93 16.63 -4.15 -19.60
N TRP A 94 17.35 -3.38 -18.78
CA TRP A 94 17.60 -3.69 -17.36
C TRP A 94 16.71 -2.89 -16.41
N PHE A 95 16.11 -3.60 -15.47
CA PHE A 95 15.17 -3.14 -14.46
C PHE A 95 15.71 -3.44 -13.07
N TYR A 96 15.37 -2.60 -12.10
CA TYR A 96 15.77 -2.77 -10.70
C TYR A 96 14.54 -2.76 -9.78
N PHE A 97 14.21 -3.93 -9.22
CA PHE A 97 13.05 -4.16 -8.35
C PHE A 97 13.36 -4.03 -6.84
N PHE A 98 14.53 -3.49 -6.48
CA PHE A 98 14.96 -3.25 -5.09
C PHE A 98 14.98 -4.52 -4.22
N ASP A 99 14.15 -4.62 -3.19
CA ASP A 99 14.10 -5.80 -2.30
C ASP A 99 12.94 -6.74 -2.66
N VAL A 100 12.28 -6.51 -3.80
CA VAL A 100 11.11 -7.28 -4.24
C VAL A 100 11.51 -8.32 -5.26
N GLU A 101 11.02 -9.55 -5.07
CA GLU A 101 11.22 -10.63 -6.02
C GLU A 101 10.55 -10.27 -7.37
N PRO A 102 11.30 -10.21 -8.48
CA PRO A 102 10.80 -9.72 -9.77
C PRO A 102 9.74 -10.62 -10.40
N LYS A 103 9.91 -11.94 -10.30
CA LYS A 103 9.09 -12.91 -11.04
C LYS A 103 7.58 -12.78 -10.75
N PRO A 104 7.10 -12.75 -9.49
CA PRO A 104 5.67 -12.58 -9.20
C PRO A 104 5.06 -11.29 -9.76
N LEU A 105 5.84 -10.20 -9.83
CA LEU A 105 5.37 -8.94 -10.40
C LEU A 105 5.22 -9.05 -11.92
N VAL A 106 6.21 -9.67 -12.58
CA VAL A 106 6.19 -9.88 -14.02
C VAL A 106 5.10 -10.88 -14.42
N ASP A 107 4.94 -11.99 -13.69
CA ASP A 107 3.84 -12.96 -13.87
C ASP A 107 2.50 -12.23 -13.88
N ARG A 108 2.25 -11.38 -12.88
CA ARG A 108 1.00 -10.61 -12.78
C ARG A 108 0.83 -9.61 -13.91
N ALA A 109 1.89 -8.93 -14.33
CA ALA A 109 1.82 -7.99 -15.46
C ALA A 109 1.48 -8.72 -16.75
N VAL A 110 2.08 -9.90 -17.01
CA VAL A 110 1.79 -10.73 -18.17
C VAL A 110 0.33 -11.18 -18.19
N GLU A 111 -0.23 -11.61 -17.05
CA GLU A 111 -1.66 -11.93 -16.93
C GLU A 111 -2.55 -10.76 -17.34
N VAL A 112 -2.32 -9.58 -16.73
CA VAL A 112 -3.14 -8.39 -16.99
C VAL A 112 -3.04 -7.94 -18.45
N ILE A 113 -1.84 -7.97 -19.02
CA ILE A 113 -1.58 -7.61 -20.42
C ILE A 113 -2.34 -8.55 -21.37
N ARG A 114 -2.37 -9.86 -21.06
CA ARG A 114 -3.10 -10.84 -21.87
C ARG A 114 -4.61 -10.70 -21.73
N GLU A 115 -5.12 -10.53 -20.51
CA GLU A 115 -6.56 -10.40 -20.22
C GLU A 115 -7.20 -9.22 -20.94
N HIS A 116 -6.49 -8.09 -21.02
CA HIS A 116 -7.05 -6.86 -21.58
C HIS A 116 -6.82 -6.73 -23.09
N GLY A 117 -6.10 -7.69 -23.68
CA GLY A 117 -5.54 -7.55 -25.03
C GLY A 117 -4.53 -6.41 -25.08
N LEU A 118 -3.55 -6.49 -25.97
CA LEU A 118 -2.61 -5.42 -26.23
C LEU A 118 -3.27 -4.20 -26.92
N GLU A 119 -4.52 -3.85 -26.61
CA GLU A 119 -5.06 -2.51 -26.89
C GLU A 119 -4.41 -1.51 -25.94
N TRP A 120 -3.10 -1.35 -26.08
CA TRP A 120 -2.37 -0.25 -25.50
C TRP A 120 -2.93 1.00 -26.13
N LYS A 121 -3.82 1.66 -25.39
CA LYS A 121 -4.29 3.01 -25.70
C LYS A 121 -3.09 3.85 -26.11
N SER A 122 -3.30 4.70 -27.11
CA SER A 122 -2.26 5.57 -27.67
C SER A 122 -1.45 6.25 -26.55
N VAL A 123 -0.15 6.48 -26.77
CA VAL A 123 0.73 7.17 -25.79
C VAL A 123 0.08 8.43 -25.19
N PRO A 124 -0.66 9.27 -25.95
CA PRO A 124 -1.41 10.40 -25.39
C PRO A 124 -2.47 10.02 -24.36
N GLN A 125 -3.18 8.92 -24.56
CA GLN A 125 -4.24 8.46 -23.67
C GLN A 125 -3.67 7.90 -22.36
N ARG A 126 -2.54 7.17 -22.43
CA ARG A 126 -1.77 6.78 -21.24
C ARG A 126 -1.29 7.98 -20.44
N LYS A 127 -0.74 9.01 -21.09
CA LYS A 127 -0.34 10.25 -20.41
C LYS A 127 -1.52 10.91 -19.70
N LYS A 128 -2.72 10.89 -20.28
CA LYS A 128 -3.94 11.41 -19.65
C LYS A 128 -4.34 10.61 -18.41
N GLU A 129 -4.32 9.29 -18.49
CA GLU A 129 -4.66 8.39 -17.38
C GLU A 129 -3.64 8.49 -16.24
N ILE A 130 -2.34 8.51 -16.54
CA ILE A 130 -1.28 8.75 -15.55
C ILE A 130 -1.48 10.11 -14.89
N ALA A 131 -1.70 11.17 -15.68
CA ALA A 131 -1.96 12.50 -15.12
C ALA A 131 -3.23 12.53 -14.25
N GLN A 132 -4.25 11.76 -14.61
CA GLN A 132 -5.47 11.64 -13.80
C GLN A 132 -5.20 10.87 -12.50
N ALA A 133 -4.49 9.75 -12.54
CA ALA A 133 -4.09 8.99 -11.37
C ALA A 133 -3.25 9.87 -10.41
N VAL A 134 -2.24 10.57 -10.93
CA VAL A 134 -1.41 11.51 -10.14
C VAL A 134 -2.25 12.61 -9.50
N ARG A 135 -3.23 13.18 -10.22
CA ARG A 135 -4.18 14.16 -9.64
C ARG A 135 -5.02 13.55 -8.53
N SER A 136 -5.55 12.34 -8.71
CA SER A 136 -6.33 11.63 -7.70
C SER A 136 -5.50 11.34 -6.45
N THR A 137 -4.27 10.85 -6.60
CA THR A 137 -3.35 10.60 -5.48
C THR A 137 -2.98 11.89 -4.75
N ARG A 138 -2.72 12.99 -5.48
CA ARG A 138 -2.46 14.30 -4.86
C ARG A 138 -3.65 14.81 -4.06
N LYS A 139 -4.86 14.66 -4.59
CA LYS A 139 -6.10 15.05 -3.89
C LYS A 139 -6.31 14.21 -2.64
N ALA A 140 -6.05 12.90 -2.70
CA ALA A 140 -6.06 12.02 -1.54
C ALA A 140 -5.06 12.48 -0.47
N GLY A 141 -3.80 12.74 -0.86
CA GLY A 141 -2.78 13.27 0.05
C GLY A 141 -3.18 14.59 0.72
N GLN A 142 -3.82 15.51 0.00
CA GLN A 142 -4.37 16.75 0.57
C GLN A 142 -5.49 16.50 1.59
N HIS A 143 -6.42 15.59 1.29
CA HIS A 143 -7.47 15.20 2.24
C HIS A 143 -6.89 14.63 3.52
N LEU A 144 -5.81 13.85 3.43
CA LEU A 144 -5.16 13.24 4.58
C LEU A 144 -4.35 14.25 5.40
N GLY A 145 -3.69 15.21 4.76
CA GLY A 145 -3.07 16.33 5.47
C GLY A 145 -4.09 17.17 6.26
N SER A 146 -5.28 17.36 5.70
CA SER A 146 -6.42 17.98 6.40
C SER A 146 -6.87 17.12 7.59
N LEU A 147 -7.03 15.81 7.38
CA LEU A 147 -7.41 14.86 8.43
C LEU A 147 -6.42 14.86 9.60
N GLY A 148 -5.12 14.82 9.33
CA GLY A 148 -4.08 14.90 10.36
C GLY A 148 -4.09 16.22 11.15
N SER A 149 -4.51 17.32 10.53
CA SER A 149 -4.66 18.61 11.21
C SER A 149 -5.88 18.61 12.13
N GLU A 150 -6.97 17.97 11.72
CA GLU A 150 -8.18 17.83 12.55
C GLU A 150 -7.93 16.91 13.76
N ILE A 151 -7.17 15.82 13.58
CA ILE A 151 -6.73 14.95 14.69
C ILE A 151 -6.00 15.77 15.77
N ARG A 152 -5.04 16.61 15.38
CA ARG A 152 -4.30 17.47 16.31
C ARG A 152 -5.21 18.45 17.02
N ARG A 153 -6.19 19.03 16.33
CA ARG A 153 -7.17 19.95 16.91
C ARG A 153 -8.03 19.28 17.99
N ILE A 154 -8.47 18.05 17.72
CA ILE A 154 -9.25 17.24 18.66
C ILE A 154 -8.42 16.91 19.91
N GLN A 155 -7.15 16.53 19.73
CA GLN A 155 -6.22 16.28 20.84
C GLN A 155 -6.01 17.54 21.71
N ASP A 156 -5.79 18.70 21.09
CA ASP A 156 -5.64 19.98 21.82
C ASP A 156 -6.90 20.33 22.61
N LEU A 157 -8.09 20.14 22.03
CA LEU A 157 -9.36 20.34 22.73
C LEU A 157 -9.49 19.41 23.94
N GLY A 158 -9.14 18.13 23.78
CA GLY A 158 -9.15 17.16 24.88
C GLY A 158 -8.23 17.58 26.03
N GLN A 159 -7.03 18.08 25.74
CA GLN A 159 -6.10 18.59 26.75
C GLN A 159 -6.65 19.81 27.48
N ARG A 160 -7.28 20.75 26.78
CA ARG A 160 -7.90 21.94 27.39
C ARG A 160 -9.07 21.57 28.31
N VAL A 161 -9.92 20.65 27.88
CA VAL A 161 -11.05 20.17 28.69
C VAL A 161 -10.53 19.50 29.96
N ARG A 162 -9.49 18.68 29.85
CA ARG A 162 -8.84 18.05 31.00
C ARG A 162 -8.26 19.10 31.97
N ALA A 163 -7.52 20.08 31.46
CA ALA A 163 -6.90 21.12 32.29
C ALA A 163 -7.97 21.97 33.02
N GLU A 164 -9.07 22.30 32.35
CA GLU A 164 -10.16 23.06 32.98
C GLU A 164 -10.89 22.23 34.04
N ALA A 165 -11.07 20.94 33.81
CA ALA A 165 -11.59 20.03 34.81
C ALA A 165 -10.68 19.91 36.03
N GLU A 166 -9.37 19.77 35.83
CA GLU A 166 -8.39 19.78 36.93
C GLU A 166 -8.48 21.11 37.71
N ARG A 167 -8.62 22.25 37.02
CA ARG A 167 -8.83 23.57 37.64
C ARG A 167 -10.11 23.63 38.47
N VAL A 168 -11.22 23.10 37.98
CA VAL A 168 -12.50 23.05 38.71
C VAL A 168 -12.40 22.12 39.92
N LEU A 169 -11.75 20.96 39.79
CA LEU A 169 -11.58 20.00 40.89
C LEU A 169 -10.64 20.50 41.98
N THR A 170 -9.68 21.36 41.62
CA THR A 170 -8.74 22.01 42.55
C THR A 170 -9.24 23.36 43.07
N TRP A 171 -10.43 23.79 42.66
CA TRP A 171 -11.01 25.02 43.18
C TRP A 171 -11.40 24.80 44.65
N ASP A 172 -10.74 25.53 45.55
CA ASP A 172 -11.09 25.60 46.98
C ASP A 172 -12.45 26.31 47.14
N PHE A 173 -13.51 25.57 46.87
CA PHE A 173 -14.85 25.95 47.24
C PHE A 173 -15.05 25.61 48.73
N VAL A 174 -15.19 26.63 49.56
CA VAL A 174 -15.53 26.47 50.98
C VAL A 174 -17.05 26.53 51.10
N PRO A 175 -17.76 25.39 51.27
CA PRO A 175 -19.21 25.40 51.44
C PRO A 175 -19.58 26.17 52.71
N ARG A 176 -20.65 26.97 52.65
CA ARG A 176 -21.14 27.74 53.81
C ARG A 176 -22.34 27.08 54.48
N THR A 177 -22.97 26.13 53.79
CA THR A 177 -24.16 25.39 54.22
C THR A 177 -24.04 23.93 53.81
N GLU A 178 -24.83 23.04 54.44
CA GLU A 178 -24.93 21.62 54.02
C GLU A 178 -25.46 21.48 52.58
N GLU A 179 -26.34 22.39 52.14
CA GLU A 179 -26.83 22.44 50.75
C GLU A 179 -25.70 22.79 49.77
N ASP A 180 -24.80 23.71 50.13
CA ASP A 180 -23.62 24.04 49.33
C ASP A 180 -22.67 22.85 49.20
N GLU A 181 -22.51 22.07 50.27
CA GLU A 181 -21.65 20.87 50.28
C GLU A 181 -22.24 19.75 49.40
N ALA A 182 -23.55 19.49 49.52
CA ALA A 182 -24.24 18.51 48.67
C ALA A 182 -24.22 18.91 47.19
N LEU A 183 -24.36 20.20 46.88
CA LEU A 183 -24.27 20.71 45.51
C LEU A 183 -22.84 20.59 44.95
N ALA A 184 -21.81 20.87 45.76
CA ALA A 184 -20.42 20.70 45.38
C ALA A 184 -20.08 19.23 45.10
N ASP A 185 -20.56 18.30 45.92
CA ASP A 185 -20.35 16.86 45.72
C ASP A 185 -21.04 16.33 44.48
N ARG A 186 -22.28 16.75 44.24
CA ARG A 186 -23.00 16.40 43.01
C ARG A 186 -22.31 16.96 41.77
N ALA A 187 -21.87 18.22 41.82
CA ALA A 187 -21.10 18.83 40.74
C ALA A 187 -19.81 18.06 40.48
N ARG A 188 -19.06 17.66 41.52
CA ARG A 188 -17.85 16.82 41.39
C ARG A 188 -18.16 15.47 40.72
N GLN A 189 -19.22 14.78 41.14
CA GLN A 189 -19.61 13.49 40.55
C GLN A 189 -20.04 13.61 39.09
N GLU A 190 -20.87 14.60 38.75
CA GLU A 190 -21.32 14.83 37.37
C GLU A 190 -20.16 15.27 36.46
N HIS A 191 -19.21 16.07 36.96
CA HIS A 191 -18.02 16.49 36.19
C HIS A 191 -17.08 15.30 35.90
N VAL A 192 -16.83 14.44 36.89
CA VAL A 192 -16.03 13.21 36.71
C VAL A 192 -16.67 12.29 35.66
N HIS A 193 -17.99 12.16 35.68
CA HIS A 193 -18.70 11.34 34.69
C HIS A 193 -18.57 11.89 33.27
N LEU A 194 -18.77 13.21 33.08
CA LEU A 194 -18.67 13.86 31.77
C LEU A 194 -17.25 13.78 31.19
N LEU A 195 -16.21 13.88 32.02
CA LEU A 195 -14.83 13.74 31.58
C LEU A 195 -14.50 12.34 31.07
N HIS A 196 -14.97 11.30 31.75
CA HIS A 196 -14.81 9.92 31.29
C HIS A 196 -15.53 9.71 29.94
N LEU A 197 -16.76 10.21 29.82
CA LEU A 197 -17.56 10.05 28.61
C LEU A 197 -16.95 10.75 27.38
N LEU A 198 -16.43 11.97 27.58
CA LEU A 198 -15.70 12.73 26.55
C LEU A 198 -14.38 12.03 26.17
N SER A 199 -13.62 11.55 27.15
CA SER A 199 -12.37 10.83 26.90
C SER A 199 -12.60 9.56 26.08
N ASP A 200 -13.61 8.76 26.44
CA ASP A 200 -13.98 7.53 25.73
C ASP A 200 -14.48 7.79 24.30
N HIS A 201 -15.24 8.86 24.09
CA HIS A 201 -15.76 9.20 22.77
C HIS A 201 -14.65 9.71 21.85
N LEU A 202 -13.78 10.60 22.35
CA LEU A 202 -12.62 11.09 21.62
C LEU A 202 -11.62 9.97 21.32
N GLY A 203 -11.40 9.05 22.26
CA GLY A 203 -10.56 7.86 22.07
C GLY A 203 -11.06 6.98 20.93
N ARG A 204 -12.36 6.66 20.89
CA ARG A 204 -12.97 5.87 19.81
C ARG A 204 -12.85 6.55 18.46
N LEU A 205 -13.13 7.84 18.39
CA LEU A 205 -13.04 8.59 17.14
C LEU A 205 -11.60 8.65 16.61
N LEU A 206 -10.61 8.78 17.49
CA LEU A 206 -9.20 8.69 17.13
C LEU A 206 -8.80 7.30 16.59
N GLU A 207 -9.27 6.22 17.22
CA GLU A 207 -8.98 4.86 16.76
C GLU A 207 -9.64 4.52 15.41
N ASP A 208 -10.87 4.99 15.17
CA ASP A 208 -11.53 4.84 13.87
C ASP A 208 -10.78 5.61 12.75
N MET A 209 -10.28 6.80 13.08
CA MET A 209 -9.49 7.60 12.14
C MET A 209 -8.13 6.95 11.84
N LYS A 210 -7.42 6.45 12.87
CA LYS A 210 -6.18 5.69 12.69
C LYS A 210 -6.42 4.45 11.83
N SER A 211 -7.45 3.65 12.14
CA SER A 211 -7.82 2.48 11.35
C SER A 211 -8.09 2.81 9.88
N SER A 212 -8.76 3.93 9.62
CA SER A 212 -9.03 4.41 8.25
C SER A 212 -7.74 4.81 7.52
N ILE A 213 -6.81 5.50 8.19
CA ILE A 213 -5.49 5.86 7.62
C ILE A 213 -4.65 4.60 7.35
N THR A 214 -4.59 3.68 8.30
CA THR A 214 -3.86 2.41 8.15
C THR A 214 -4.43 1.57 7.01
N SER A 215 -5.75 1.50 6.87
CA SER A 215 -6.39 0.80 5.75
C SER A 215 -6.02 1.44 4.41
N ALA A 216 -6.06 2.77 4.32
CA ALA A 216 -5.66 3.49 3.10
C ALA A 216 -4.19 3.24 2.74
N ALA A 217 -3.29 3.21 3.72
CA ALA A 217 -1.88 2.89 3.53
C ALA A 217 -1.67 1.44 3.02
N ARG A 218 -2.32 0.45 3.63
CA ARG A 218 -2.27 -0.95 3.19
C ARG A 218 -2.73 -1.14 1.75
N THR A 219 -3.71 -0.37 1.31
CA THR A 219 -4.21 -0.42 -0.07
C THR A 219 -3.34 0.35 -1.08
N GLY A 220 -2.22 0.93 -0.66
CA GLY A 220 -1.32 1.69 -1.53
C GLY A 220 -1.86 3.05 -1.97
N VAL A 221 -2.99 3.50 -1.40
CA VAL A 221 -3.56 4.83 -1.65
C VAL A 221 -2.69 5.93 -1.01
N LEU A 222 -1.91 5.55 0.00
CA LEU A 222 -1.08 6.42 0.81
C LEU A 222 0.38 5.94 0.83
N PRO A 223 1.36 6.83 0.60
CA PRO A 223 2.76 6.51 0.90
C PRO A 223 2.92 6.20 2.39
N MET A 224 3.68 5.15 2.71
CA MET A 224 3.88 4.71 4.10
C MET A 224 4.56 5.76 4.99
N THR A 225 5.39 6.63 4.40
CA THR A 225 5.99 7.77 5.10
C THR A 225 4.95 8.74 5.62
N ASP A 226 3.89 8.97 4.84
CA ASP A 226 2.83 9.92 5.16
C ASP A 226 1.82 9.30 6.14
N ALA A 227 1.55 8.00 6.00
CA ALA A 227 0.74 7.25 6.96
C ALA A 227 1.41 7.20 8.36
N LYS A 228 2.73 7.03 8.41
CA LYS A 228 3.50 7.03 9.67
C LYS A 228 3.50 8.42 10.32
N ALA A 229 3.68 9.48 9.52
CA ALA A 229 3.61 10.86 10.00
C ALA A 229 2.20 11.27 10.48
N ALA A 230 1.14 10.73 9.88
CA ALA A 230 -0.24 11.07 10.23
C ALA A 230 -0.81 10.29 11.42
N SER A 231 -0.25 9.13 11.75
CA SER A 231 -0.83 8.21 12.75
C SER A 231 -0.04 8.13 14.07
N GLU A 232 1.18 8.67 14.11
CA GLU A 232 2.13 8.49 15.24
C GLU A 232 2.29 7.02 15.66
N LEU A 233 2.02 6.06 14.77
CA LEU A 233 2.17 4.63 15.04
C LEU A 233 3.66 4.33 15.22
N ASP A 234 4.00 3.69 16.34
CA ASP A 234 5.36 3.21 16.56
C ASP A 234 5.74 2.15 15.51
N SER A 235 7.04 1.94 15.34
CA SER A 235 7.59 1.02 14.36
C SER A 235 7.18 -0.44 14.57
N GLU A 236 6.90 -0.85 15.81
CA GLU A 236 6.53 -2.22 16.18
C GLU A 236 5.09 -2.54 15.75
N THR A 237 4.18 -1.58 15.91
CA THR A 237 2.78 -1.70 15.45
C THR A 237 2.70 -1.81 13.92
N VAL A 238 3.57 -1.11 13.19
CA VAL A 238 3.69 -1.22 11.72
C VAL A 238 4.19 -2.60 11.29
N GLU A 239 5.15 -3.19 12.01
CA GLU A 239 5.65 -4.55 11.72
C GLU A 239 4.62 -5.64 12.06
N GLN A 240 3.88 -5.51 13.16
CA GLN A 240 2.83 -6.48 13.53
C GLN A 240 1.68 -6.51 12.50
N ILE A 241 1.35 -5.35 11.92
CA ILE A 241 0.38 -5.20 10.83
C ILE A 241 0.82 -5.97 9.56
N MET A 242 2.13 -6.12 9.32
CA MET A 242 2.68 -6.80 8.16
C MET A 242 2.63 -8.33 8.28
N HIS A 243 2.41 -8.88 9.48
CA HIS A 243 2.48 -10.32 9.76
C HIS A 243 1.16 -10.94 10.25
N LYS A 244 0.16 -11.11 9.34
CA LYS A 244 -0.91 -12.17 9.24
C LYS A 244 -2.30 -11.64 8.84
N PRO A 245 -3.22 -12.52 8.37
CA PRO A 245 -3.23 -13.25 7.10
C PRO A 245 -4.27 -12.66 6.10
N LYS A 246 -4.23 -13.11 4.85
CA LYS A 246 -5.13 -12.72 3.73
C LYS A 246 -6.61 -12.73 4.14
N ALA A 247 -7.25 -11.57 4.20
CA ALA A 247 -8.70 -11.46 4.24
C ALA A 247 -9.29 -11.65 2.82
N PRO A 248 -10.47 -12.26 2.68
CA PRO A 248 -11.08 -12.50 1.38
C PRO A 248 -11.40 -11.19 0.66
N ASN A 249 -11.09 -11.18 -0.62
CA ASN A 249 -11.27 -10.12 -1.59
C ASN A 249 -12.75 -9.67 -1.65
N ARG A 250 -13.15 -8.71 -0.82
CA ARG A 250 -14.35 -7.89 -1.04
C ARG A 250 -13.87 -6.46 -1.25
N GLY A 251 -13.88 -6.03 -2.51
CA GLY A 251 -13.44 -4.70 -2.89
C GLY A 251 -14.17 -3.58 -2.14
N PRO A 252 -13.57 -2.39 -2.05
CA PRO A 252 -13.99 -1.28 -1.19
C PRO A 252 -15.41 -0.75 -1.46
N TRP A 253 -15.99 -1.05 -2.62
CA TRP A 253 -17.28 -0.53 -3.05
C TRP A 253 -18.49 -1.12 -2.32
N LYS A 254 -18.41 -2.36 -1.81
CA LYS A 254 -19.53 -3.00 -1.08
C LYS A 254 -19.74 -2.44 0.34
N LEU A 255 -18.72 -1.86 0.96
CA LEU A 255 -18.81 -1.20 2.27
C LEU A 255 -19.48 0.18 2.17
N ILE A 256 -19.26 0.86 1.04
CA ILE A 256 -19.86 2.18 0.76
C ILE A 256 -21.36 2.05 0.45
N GLU A 257 -21.78 0.98 -0.25
CA GLU A 257 -23.21 0.69 -0.47
C GLU A 257 -23.97 0.38 0.83
N GLN A 258 -23.33 -0.29 1.80
CA GLN A 258 -23.96 -0.57 3.09
C GLN A 258 -24.11 0.66 3.99
N TRP A 259 -23.29 1.70 3.78
CA TRP A 259 -23.39 2.97 4.49
C TRP A 259 -24.45 3.92 3.91
N GLN A 260 -24.96 3.66 2.70
CA GLN A 260 -25.91 4.53 2.00
C GLN A 260 -27.38 4.09 2.07
N ALA A 261 -27.74 3.06 2.83
CA ALA A 261 -29.12 2.60 2.96
C ALA A 261 -29.55 2.44 4.44
N PRO A 262 -30.66 3.06 4.89
CA PRO A 262 -30.95 4.50 4.85
C PRO A 262 -31.21 5.09 6.26
N LEU A 263 -30.73 6.33 6.48
CA LEU A 263 -31.18 7.29 7.51
C LEU A 263 -32.58 7.89 7.22
N ASN A 264 -33.44 7.22 6.43
CA ASN A 264 -34.74 7.75 5.99
C ASN A 264 -35.98 7.13 6.65
N ASN A 265 -35.84 6.37 7.75
CA ASN A 265 -37.01 5.90 8.52
C ASN A 265 -37.07 6.52 9.91
N SER A 266 -37.37 7.82 9.96
CA SER A 266 -37.86 8.52 11.14
C SER A 266 -39.18 9.22 10.80
N ASN A 267 -40.20 8.41 10.51
CA ASN A 267 -41.59 8.86 10.46
C ASN A 267 -42.51 7.70 10.91
N ALA A 268 -42.44 7.36 12.19
CA ALA A 268 -43.51 6.70 12.91
C ALA A 268 -43.28 6.98 14.40
N LEU A 269 -44.01 7.98 14.92
CA LEU A 269 -44.48 8.16 16.30
C LEU A 269 -44.79 9.66 16.48
N ARG A 270 -46.02 10.04 16.12
CA ARG A 270 -46.77 11.10 16.79
C ARG A 270 -47.88 10.41 17.61
N PRO A 271 -48.31 11.02 18.73
CA PRO A 271 -49.14 10.40 19.75
C PRO A 271 -50.51 9.95 19.24
#